data_AF-A0A432RVT0-F1
#
_entry.id   AF-A0A432RVT0-F1
#
_cell.length_a   1.000
_cell.length_b   1.000
_cell.length_c   1.000
_cell.angle_alpha   90.00
_cell.angle_beta   90.00
_cell.angle_gamma   90.00
#
_symmetry.space_group_name_H-M   'P 1'
#
loop_
_entity.id
_entity.type
_entity.pdbx_description
1 polymer ?
#
loop_
_entity_poly.entity_id
_entity_poly.type
_entity_poly.pdbx_seq_one_letter_code
_entity_poly.pdbx_strand_id
1 'polypeptide(L)'
;MQFFSREHLRNVFTKPTNYINTNRGEEYYKALYEKIRKRLDELKAMKPVREADVKFEKMLDMWELSRRDFLKWVSATTALLMLPPSFEPLVAEATEVMNRVPIIWINIQDCAGNSEALLRSATPTIDELILEYLSVEYHEVLMAAAGDQAEEALEKAVKDFDGKYLLFVEGSIPVGMPEAFTIGRHAKTGVEHVKHLAEHSAAVIAVGSCACFGGVPAAYPNPTGAVGVMDVVRGKPIVNIPACPANPANITGVVIHYILSGELPELDSLLRPKFAFGYRIHDNCERRAHFDAGEFVEEWGDEGAKNNFCLYKMGCKGPFTFNNCSIIRYNEGTNWPIGVGRGCIGCSEPDFWDKYATERPLAASDIRPPGLTGVESTVDEIGLGILTATAIGIGVHAVASLVAGKKEESQDKEV
;
A
#
# COMPACT_ATOMS: atom_id res chain seq x y z
N MET A 1 -15.54 4.50 -23.87
CA MET A 1 -14.67 4.63 -22.68
C MET A 1 -13.41 5.39 -23.07
N GLN A 2 -13.27 6.65 -22.66
CA GLN A 2 -12.00 7.36 -22.78
C GLN A 2 -11.16 7.00 -21.54
N PHE A 3 -10.21 6.08 -21.73
CA PHE A 3 -9.13 5.86 -20.78
C PHE A 3 -8.33 7.15 -20.57
N PHE A 4 -7.68 7.26 -19.41
CA PHE A 4 -6.94 8.43 -18.91
C PHE A 4 -6.33 9.31 -20.02
N SER A 5 -6.52 10.64 -19.90
CA SER A 5 -5.93 11.56 -20.87
C SER A 5 -4.42 11.34 -20.96
N ARG A 6 -3.84 11.51 -22.15
CA ARG A 6 -2.37 11.40 -22.35
C ARG A 6 -1.58 12.29 -21.39
N GLU A 7 -2.17 13.40 -20.96
CA GLU A 7 -1.60 14.31 -19.98
C GLU A 7 -1.59 13.73 -18.56
N HIS A 8 -2.66 13.04 -18.15
CA HIS A 8 -2.72 12.31 -16.89
C HIS A 8 -1.66 11.19 -16.85
N LEU A 9 -1.57 10.37 -17.90
CA LEU A 9 -0.56 9.31 -18.00
C LEU A 9 0.86 9.89 -17.96
N ARG A 10 1.11 10.99 -18.68
CA ARG A 10 2.42 11.66 -18.65
C ARG A 10 2.77 12.15 -17.25
N ASN A 11 1.82 12.76 -16.53
CA ASN A 11 2.04 13.22 -15.15
C ASN A 11 2.30 12.07 -14.17
N VAL A 12 1.66 10.91 -14.35
CA VAL A 12 1.91 9.70 -13.55
C VAL A 12 3.35 9.21 -13.73
N PHE A 13 3.87 9.16 -14.97
CA PHE A 13 5.21 8.64 -15.27
C PHE A 13 6.35 9.68 -15.11
N THR A 14 6.05 10.97 -14.96
CA THR A 14 7.06 12.03 -14.78
C THR A 14 7.19 12.54 -13.34
N LYS A 15 6.45 12.00 -12.38
CA LYS A 15 6.60 12.39 -10.97
C LYS A 15 7.98 11.98 -10.43
N PRO A 16 8.70 12.88 -9.72
CA PRO A 16 9.96 12.54 -9.07
C PRO A 16 9.74 11.43 -8.03
N THR A 17 10.82 10.68 -7.77
CA THR A 17 10.92 9.43 -6.99
C THR A 17 9.89 9.24 -5.86
N ASN A 18 9.45 7.99 -5.66
CA ASN A 18 8.52 7.59 -4.58
C ASN A 18 9.01 7.87 -3.15
N TYR A 19 10.27 8.28 -2.97
CA TYR A 19 10.82 8.63 -1.67
C TYR A 19 10.11 9.84 -1.02
N ILE A 20 9.90 9.74 0.29
CA ILE A 20 9.53 10.88 1.13
C ILE A 20 10.80 11.65 1.46
N ASN A 21 10.84 12.92 1.10
CA ASN A 21 11.85 13.81 1.67
C ASN A 21 11.51 14.09 3.14
N THR A 22 12.21 13.43 4.07
CA THR A 22 12.11 13.63 5.52
C THR A 22 13.11 14.67 6.04
N ASN A 23 14.00 15.21 5.20
CA ASN A 23 14.95 16.24 5.57
C ASN A 23 14.55 17.61 4.99
N ARG A 24 13.38 18.10 5.40
CA ARG A 24 12.79 19.36 4.89
C ARG A 24 13.25 20.62 5.64
N GLY A 25 14.12 20.46 6.64
CA GLY A 25 14.63 21.55 7.46
C GLY A 25 13.67 22.00 8.57
N GLU A 26 14.22 22.74 9.54
CA GLU A 26 13.51 23.15 10.76
C GLU A 26 12.33 24.08 10.48
N GLU A 27 12.47 25.02 9.54
CA GLU A 27 11.40 25.97 9.18
C GLU A 27 10.14 25.28 8.65
N TYR A 28 10.31 24.26 7.81
CA TYR A 28 9.20 23.46 7.30
C TYR A 28 8.45 22.79 8.44
N TYR A 29 9.17 22.10 9.33
CA TYR A 29 8.55 21.37 10.43
C TYR A 29 7.91 22.30 11.45
N LYS A 30 8.49 23.49 11.68
CA LYS A 30 7.87 24.53 12.51
C LYS A 30 6.54 25.02 11.91
N ALA A 31 6.52 25.31 10.61
CA ALA A 31 5.30 25.73 9.92
C ALA A 31 4.22 24.62 9.92
N LEU A 32 4.62 23.37 9.68
CA LEU A 32 3.73 22.22 9.74
C LEU A 32 3.16 22.02 11.15
N TYR A 33 3.99 22.14 12.19
CA TYR A 33 3.56 22.02 13.58
C TYR A 33 2.47 23.05 13.93
N GLU A 34 2.69 24.32 13.61
CA GLU A 34 1.71 25.39 13.86
C GLU A 34 0.42 25.20 13.05
N LYS A 35 0.53 24.72 11.79
CA LYS A 35 -0.64 24.38 10.96
C LYS A 35 -1.49 23.28 11.63
N ILE A 36 -0.85 22.19 12.05
CA ILE A 36 -1.54 21.06 12.69
C ILE A 36 -2.16 21.51 14.00
N ARG A 37 -1.41 22.24 14.83
CA ARG A 37 -1.92 22.76 16.11
C ARG A 37 -3.18 23.60 15.93
N LYS A 38 -3.16 24.57 15.01
CA LYS A 38 -4.33 25.39 14.69
C LYS A 38 -5.52 24.54 14.24
N ARG A 39 -5.27 23.52 13.41
CA ARG A 39 -6.32 22.61 12.93
C ARG A 39 -6.94 21.80 14.08
N LEU A 40 -6.12 21.27 14.98
CA LEU A 40 -6.61 20.56 16.16
C LEU A 40 -7.46 21.46 17.05
N ASP A 41 -7.04 22.72 17.26
CA ASP A 41 -7.85 23.71 18.00
C ASP A 41 -9.21 23.96 17.33
N GLU A 42 -9.24 24.07 15.99
CA GLU A 42 -10.50 24.19 15.23
C GLU A 42 -11.40 22.96 15.39
N LEU A 43 -10.84 21.76 15.35
CA LEU A 43 -11.59 20.51 15.52
C LEU A 43 -12.14 20.36 16.93
N LYS A 44 -11.34 20.68 17.96
CA LYS A 44 -11.77 20.68 19.37
C LYS A 44 -12.91 21.67 19.62
N ALA A 45 -12.92 22.79 18.91
CA ALA A 45 -13.98 23.80 19.00
C ALA A 45 -15.31 23.41 18.30
N MET A 46 -15.29 22.42 17.40
CA MET A 46 -16.53 21.92 16.80
C MET A 46 -17.38 21.19 17.86
N LYS A 47 -18.66 20.93 17.57
CA LYS A 47 -19.44 19.97 18.37
C LYS A 47 -19.09 18.55 17.91
N PRO A 48 -18.97 17.59 18.83
CA PRO A 48 -18.71 16.21 18.45
C PRO A 48 -19.91 15.64 17.70
N VAL A 49 -19.62 14.75 16.73
CA VAL A 49 -20.64 14.10 15.91
C VAL A 49 -21.50 13.16 16.76
N ARG A 50 -20.92 12.59 17.82
CA ARG A 50 -21.60 11.81 18.87
C ARG A 50 -21.50 12.56 20.21
N GLU A 51 -22.49 12.40 21.10
CA GLU A 51 -22.57 13.05 22.43
C GLU A 51 -21.43 12.68 23.41
N ALA A 52 -20.59 11.71 23.04
CA ALA A 52 -19.50 11.25 23.89
C ALA A 52 -18.30 12.20 23.81
N ASP A 53 -18.32 13.29 24.59
CA ASP A 53 -17.11 13.99 25.04
C ASP A 53 -16.38 13.06 26.05
N VAL A 54 -15.77 11.98 25.54
CA VAL A 54 -14.96 11.08 26.38
C VAL A 54 -13.64 11.79 26.66
N LYS A 55 -13.45 12.23 27.91
CA LYS A 55 -12.17 12.78 28.35
C LYS A 55 -11.08 11.71 28.27
N PHE A 56 -9.87 12.13 27.92
CA PHE A 56 -8.67 11.29 27.80
C PHE A 56 -8.45 10.29 28.94
N GLU A 57 -8.74 10.67 30.19
CA GLU A 57 -8.58 9.76 31.33
C GLU A 57 -9.65 8.66 31.38
N LYS A 58 -10.91 8.99 31.05
CA LYS A 58 -11.99 8.00 30.94
C LYS A 58 -11.77 7.05 29.78
N MET A 59 -11.19 7.58 28.71
CA MET A 59 -10.82 6.86 27.50
C MET A 59 -9.77 5.79 27.82
N LEU A 60 -8.68 6.13 28.50
CA LEU A 60 -7.67 5.15 28.95
C LEU A 60 -8.26 4.09 29.90
N ASP A 61 -9.14 4.48 30.82
CA ASP A 61 -9.79 3.56 31.76
C ASP A 61 -10.78 2.62 31.07
N MET A 62 -11.54 3.11 30.07
CA MET A 62 -12.47 2.30 29.28
C MET A 62 -11.77 1.25 28.42
N TRP A 63 -10.53 1.53 28.01
CA TRP A 63 -9.75 0.70 27.10
C TRP A 63 -8.87 -0.32 27.79
N GLU A 64 -8.86 -0.32 29.13
CA GLU A 64 -7.89 -1.08 29.92
C GLU A 64 -6.43 -0.81 29.49
N LEU A 65 -6.18 0.33 28.82
CA LEU A 65 -4.88 0.66 28.27
C LEU A 65 -4.04 1.41 29.29
N SER A 66 -2.81 0.94 29.48
CA SER A 66 -1.86 1.71 30.26
C SER A 66 -1.47 2.98 29.48
N ARG A 67 -1.26 4.10 30.20
CA ARG A 67 -0.67 5.31 29.63
C ARG A 67 0.61 5.03 28.83
N ARG A 68 1.38 4.01 29.23
CA ARG A 68 2.60 3.59 28.55
C ARG A 68 2.30 3.02 27.16
N ASP A 69 1.29 2.17 27.03
CA ASP A 69 0.96 1.53 25.76
C ASP A 69 0.36 2.54 24.78
N PHE A 70 -0.45 3.48 25.28
CA PHE A 70 -0.89 4.63 24.49
C PHE A 70 0.30 5.45 23.95
N LEU A 71 1.28 5.79 24.79
CA LEU A 71 2.45 6.54 24.33
C LEU A 71 3.30 5.77 23.30
N LYS A 72 3.46 4.45 23.46
CA LYS A 72 4.14 3.63 22.44
C LYS A 72 3.41 3.72 21.10
N TRP A 73 2.08 3.68 21.13
CA TRP A 73 1.27 3.81 19.94
C TRP A 73 1.40 5.18 19.28
N VAL A 74 1.39 6.25 20.06
CA VAL A 74 1.62 7.62 19.57
C VAL A 74 2.98 7.71 18.89
N SER A 75 4.04 7.18 19.50
CA SER A 75 5.37 7.14 18.89
C SER A 75 5.39 6.31 17.60
N ALA A 76 4.75 5.13 17.60
CA ALA A 76 4.68 4.26 16.42
C ALA A 76 3.92 4.93 15.26
N THR A 77 2.80 5.60 15.56
CA THR A 77 2.00 6.34 14.57
C THR A 77 2.76 7.56 14.05
N THR A 78 3.44 8.31 14.92
CA THR A 78 4.29 9.44 14.53
C THR A 78 5.39 8.98 13.57
N ALA A 79 6.04 7.85 13.87
CA ALA A 79 7.05 7.24 13.01
C ALA A 79 6.47 6.73 11.69
N LEU A 80 5.30 6.07 11.72
CA LEU A 80 4.59 5.60 10.52
C LEU A 80 4.29 6.75 9.56
N LEU A 81 3.85 7.89 10.09
CA LEU A 81 3.59 9.12 9.33
C LEU A 81 4.86 9.88 8.93
N MET A 82 6.05 9.35 9.26
CA MET A 82 7.35 9.96 8.97
C MET A 82 7.50 11.37 9.57
N LEU A 83 6.89 11.58 10.75
CA LEU A 83 6.96 12.84 11.50
C LEU A 83 8.10 12.79 12.55
N PRO A 84 8.74 13.93 12.87
CA PRO A 84 9.70 14.00 13.97
C PRO A 84 9.05 13.69 15.33
N PRO A 85 9.80 13.17 16.32
CA PRO A 85 9.28 12.89 17.66
C PRO A 85 8.63 14.10 18.36
N SER A 86 9.00 15.32 17.98
CA SER A 86 8.37 16.55 18.50
C SER A 86 6.87 16.65 18.18
N PHE A 87 6.35 15.88 17.22
CA PHE A 87 4.94 15.84 16.84
C PHE A 87 4.11 14.85 17.67
N GLU A 88 4.73 13.99 18.49
CA GLU A 88 4.01 13.03 19.33
C GLU A 88 2.86 13.65 20.15
N PRO A 89 3.01 14.85 20.78
CA PRO A 89 1.90 15.48 21.47
C PRO A 89 0.71 15.81 20.55
N LEU A 90 0.97 16.27 19.33
CA LEU A 90 -0.10 16.59 18.36
C LEU A 90 -0.78 15.31 17.85
N VAL A 91 -0.04 14.22 17.70
CA VAL A 91 -0.60 12.90 17.34
C VAL A 91 -1.49 12.37 18.48
N ALA A 92 -1.06 12.53 19.73
CA ALA A 92 -1.88 12.21 20.89
C ALA A 92 -3.16 13.08 20.95
N GLU A 93 -3.04 14.40 20.71
CA GLU A 93 -4.22 15.27 20.69
C GLU A 93 -5.18 14.97 19.52
N ALA A 94 -4.65 14.52 18.38
CA ALA A 94 -5.46 14.11 17.25
C ALA A 94 -6.36 12.92 17.59
N THR A 95 -5.93 12.02 18.48
CA THR A 95 -6.76 10.88 18.89
C THR A 95 -8.05 11.30 19.58
N GLU A 96 -8.00 12.37 20.37
CA GLU A 96 -9.14 12.90 21.11
C GLU A 96 -10.22 13.51 20.19
N VAL A 97 -9.86 13.88 18.96
CA VAL A 97 -10.76 14.53 18.00
C VAL A 97 -11.01 13.71 16.74
N MET A 98 -10.64 12.42 16.73
CA MET A 98 -10.88 11.59 15.54
C MET A 98 -12.38 11.42 15.25
N ASN A 99 -13.22 11.43 16.29
CA ASN A 99 -14.69 11.34 16.17
C ASN A 99 -15.33 12.53 15.43
N ARG A 100 -14.52 13.50 14.98
CA ARG A 100 -14.96 14.66 14.19
C ARG A 100 -14.88 14.43 12.68
N VAL A 101 -14.31 13.31 12.23
CA VAL A 101 -14.25 12.95 10.80
C VAL A 101 -15.23 11.80 10.53
N PRO A 102 -16.35 12.07 9.85
CA PRO A 102 -17.32 11.04 9.48
C PRO A 102 -16.77 10.12 8.40
N ILE A 103 -17.04 8.83 8.55
CA ILE A 103 -16.60 7.76 7.65
C ILE A 103 -17.82 6.99 7.18
N ILE A 104 -17.89 6.78 5.87
CA ILE A 104 -18.83 5.87 5.23
C ILE A 104 -17.99 4.78 4.55
N TRP A 105 -18.18 3.53 4.93
CA TRP A 105 -17.49 2.37 4.37
C TRP A 105 -18.48 1.48 3.63
N ILE A 106 -18.22 1.24 2.34
CA ILE A 106 -19.09 0.42 1.48
C ILE A 106 -18.31 -0.75 0.88
N ASN A 107 -19.01 -1.87 0.64
CA ASN A 107 -18.45 -3.06 0.02
C ASN A 107 -19.10 -3.28 -1.35
N ILE A 108 -18.29 -3.50 -2.40
CA ILE A 108 -18.76 -3.79 -3.76
C ILE A 108 -18.48 -5.25 -4.12
N GLN A 109 -17.65 -5.54 -5.12
CA GLN A 109 -17.19 -6.90 -5.41
C GLN A 109 -15.95 -7.19 -4.58
N ASP A 110 -16.15 -7.64 -3.35
CA ASP A 110 -15.11 -7.87 -2.38
C ASP A 110 -15.15 -9.30 -1.79
N CYS A 111 -14.22 -9.56 -0.87
CA CYS A 111 -14.16 -10.80 -0.08
C CYS A 111 -14.22 -10.52 1.43
N ALA A 112 -14.58 -9.29 1.82
CA ALA A 112 -14.50 -8.75 3.17
C ALA A 112 -13.11 -8.82 3.84
N GLY A 113 -12.06 -9.14 3.09
CA GLY A 113 -10.72 -9.32 3.65
C GLY A 113 -10.11 -8.05 4.23
N ASN A 114 -10.45 -6.86 3.71
CA ASN A 114 -9.96 -5.59 4.28
C ASN A 114 -10.79 -5.18 5.50
N SER A 115 -12.09 -5.43 5.48
CA SER A 115 -12.95 -5.31 6.68
C SER A 115 -12.41 -6.20 7.82
N GLU A 116 -12.08 -7.47 7.53
CA GLU A 116 -11.43 -8.37 8.49
C GLU A 116 -10.05 -7.88 8.93
N ALA A 117 -9.23 -7.34 8.02
CA ALA A 117 -7.94 -6.78 8.38
C ALA A 117 -8.07 -5.56 9.31
N LEU A 118 -9.07 -4.70 9.08
CA LEU A 118 -9.41 -3.59 9.97
C LEU A 118 -9.81 -4.11 11.36
N LEU A 119 -10.62 -5.17 11.43
CA LEU A 119 -10.99 -5.85 12.68
C LEU A 119 -9.79 -6.48 13.41
N ARG A 120 -8.62 -6.62 12.77
CA ARG A 120 -7.36 -7.06 13.40
C ARG A 120 -6.43 -5.89 13.76
N SER A 121 -6.91 -4.65 13.71
CA SER A 121 -6.19 -3.53 14.32
C SER A 121 -6.07 -3.77 15.82
N ALA A 122 -4.86 -3.65 16.35
CA ALA A 122 -4.58 -3.95 17.74
C ALA A 122 -4.14 -2.73 18.54
N THR A 123 -3.74 -1.66 17.87
CA THR A 123 -3.45 -0.40 18.52
C THR A 123 -3.68 0.72 17.50
N PRO A 124 -4.79 1.46 17.61
CA PRO A 124 -5.92 1.20 18.50
C PRO A 124 -6.66 -0.10 18.14
N THR A 125 -7.32 -0.74 19.11
CA THR A 125 -8.16 -1.92 18.86
C THR A 125 -9.42 -1.52 18.07
N ILE A 126 -10.15 -2.50 17.54
CA ILE A 126 -11.31 -2.19 16.68
C ILE A 126 -12.50 -1.60 17.44
N ASP A 127 -12.73 -2.03 18.67
CA ASP A 127 -13.71 -1.46 19.58
C ASP A 127 -13.37 0.00 19.88
N GLU A 128 -12.11 0.32 20.15
CA GLU A 128 -11.66 1.70 20.27
C GLU A 128 -11.86 2.48 18.97
N LEU A 129 -11.46 1.90 17.82
CA LEU A 129 -11.61 2.53 16.50
C LEU A 129 -13.05 2.87 16.18
N ILE A 130 -14.01 1.99 16.46
CA ILE A 130 -15.40 2.18 16.02
C ILE A 130 -16.25 2.92 17.05
N LEU A 131 -16.01 2.67 18.34
CA LEU A 131 -16.81 3.24 19.42
C LEU A 131 -16.37 4.67 19.74
N GLU A 132 -15.07 4.97 19.64
CA GLU A 132 -14.50 6.19 20.22
C GLU A 132 -13.72 7.05 19.25
N TYR A 133 -13.04 6.45 18.27
CA TYR A 133 -12.15 7.20 17.39
C TYR A 133 -12.75 7.55 16.05
N LEU A 134 -13.38 6.63 15.35
CA LEU A 134 -13.93 6.87 14.03
C LEU A 134 -15.42 7.12 14.18
N SER A 135 -15.90 8.22 13.58
CA SER A 135 -17.34 8.39 13.41
C SER A 135 -17.77 7.55 12.21
N VAL A 136 -17.82 6.23 12.39
CA VAL A 136 -18.31 5.29 11.37
C VAL A 136 -19.82 5.40 11.32
N GLU A 137 -20.31 6.09 10.29
CA GLU A 137 -21.73 6.36 10.09
C GLU A 137 -22.42 5.26 9.30
N TYR A 138 -21.64 4.51 8.51
CA TYR A 138 -22.12 3.38 7.72
C TYR A 138 -20.99 2.38 7.49
N HIS A 139 -21.25 1.10 7.73
CA HIS A 139 -20.35 -0.01 7.41
C HIS A 139 -21.14 -1.32 7.34
N GLU A 140 -21.27 -1.90 6.14
CA GLU A 140 -22.17 -3.04 5.87
C GLU A 140 -21.87 -4.28 6.71
N VAL A 141 -20.59 -4.57 6.93
CA VAL A 141 -20.15 -5.73 7.75
C VAL A 141 -20.47 -5.58 9.25
N LEU A 142 -20.54 -4.35 9.78
CA LEU A 142 -20.54 -4.10 11.23
C LEU A 142 -21.84 -3.47 11.75
N MET A 143 -22.63 -2.84 10.89
CA MET A 143 -23.82 -2.11 11.28
C MET A 143 -24.94 -3.05 11.77
N ALA A 144 -25.71 -2.58 12.76
CA ALA A 144 -26.87 -3.31 13.26
C ALA A 144 -28.10 -3.18 12.34
N ALA A 145 -28.24 -2.07 11.62
CA ALA A 145 -29.35 -1.83 10.71
C ALA A 145 -29.21 -2.66 9.42
N ALA A 146 -30.34 -3.08 8.85
CA ALA A 146 -30.39 -3.87 7.62
C ALA A 146 -31.58 -3.41 6.76
N GLY A 147 -31.61 -3.80 5.48
CA GLY A 147 -32.71 -3.47 4.56
C GLY A 147 -32.97 -1.97 4.47
N ASP A 148 -34.25 -1.57 4.54
CA ASP A 148 -34.65 -0.16 4.42
C ASP A 148 -34.03 0.71 5.54
N GLN A 149 -33.81 0.18 6.75
CA GLN A 149 -33.13 0.94 7.81
C GLN A 149 -31.66 1.22 7.48
N ALA A 150 -30.99 0.30 6.79
CA ALA A 150 -29.61 0.53 6.35
C ALA A 150 -29.55 1.60 5.27
N GLU A 151 -30.49 1.57 4.31
CA GLU A 151 -30.61 2.61 3.29
C GLU A 151 -30.90 3.98 3.89
N GLU A 152 -31.85 4.07 4.85
CA GLU A 152 -32.15 5.32 5.56
C GLU A 152 -30.93 5.85 6.33
N ALA A 153 -30.19 4.99 7.02
CA ALA A 153 -28.99 5.37 7.74
C ALA A 153 -27.90 5.92 6.81
N LEU A 154 -27.67 5.29 5.66
CA LEU A 154 -26.71 5.75 4.66
C LEU A 154 -27.11 7.13 4.10
N GLU A 155 -28.35 7.26 3.63
CA GLU A 155 -28.84 8.52 3.03
C GLU A 155 -28.83 9.66 4.06
N LYS A 156 -29.15 9.36 5.33
CA LYS A 156 -29.02 10.33 6.43
C LYS A 156 -27.56 10.74 6.65
N ALA A 157 -26.62 9.78 6.68
CA ALA A 157 -25.19 10.09 6.84
C ALA A 157 -24.66 10.96 5.69
N VAL A 158 -25.02 10.63 4.45
CA VAL A 158 -24.66 11.44 3.26
C VAL A 158 -25.16 12.87 3.40
N LYS A 159 -26.42 13.04 3.81
CA LYS A 159 -27.05 14.36 3.99
C LYS A 159 -26.42 15.17 5.12
N ASP A 160 -26.22 14.55 6.28
CA ASP A 160 -25.72 15.25 7.47
C ASP A 160 -24.24 15.66 7.33
N PHE A 161 -23.47 14.90 6.55
CA PHE A 161 -22.03 15.08 6.36
C PHE A 161 -21.63 15.45 4.92
N ASP A 162 -22.55 16.03 4.15
CA ASP A 162 -22.29 16.45 2.77
C ASP A 162 -21.01 17.28 2.64
N GLY A 163 -20.10 16.83 1.77
CA GLY A 163 -18.78 17.39 1.52
C GLY A 163 -17.74 17.16 2.61
N LYS A 164 -18.05 16.43 3.69
CA LYS A 164 -17.20 16.31 4.89
C LYS A 164 -16.72 14.90 5.20
N TYR A 165 -17.44 13.86 4.78
CA TYR A 165 -17.07 12.48 5.10
C TYR A 165 -15.98 11.92 4.19
N LEU A 166 -15.20 11.00 4.72
CA LEU A 166 -14.31 10.15 3.93
C LEU A 166 -15.08 8.91 3.48
N LEU A 167 -15.12 8.68 2.16
CA LEU A 167 -15.74 7.49 1.59
C LEU A 167 -14.70 6.38 1.45
N PHE A 168 -14.82 5.32 2.23
CA PHE A 168 -14.03 4.12 2.10
C PHE A 168 -14.74 3.15 1.16
N VAL A 169 -14.04 2.71 0.11
CA VAL A 169 -14.55 1.73 -0.85
C VAL A 169 -13.71 0.47 -0.74
N GLU A 170 -14.36 -0.63 -0.38
CA GLU A 170 -13.79 -1.97 -0.43
C GLU A 170 -14.40 -2.75 -1.61
N GLY A 171 -13.54 -3.45 -2.35
CA GLY A 171 -13.97 -4.24 -3.52
C GLY A 171 -13.86 -3.51 -4.85
N SER A 172 -13.91 -4.30 -5.93
CA SER A 172 -13.82 -3.82 -7.31
C SER A 172 -15.21 -3.42 -7.85
N ILE A 173 -15.25 -2.65 -8.93
CA ILE A 173 -16.49 -2.14 -9.51
C ILE A 173 -16.73 -2.79 -10.88
N PRO A 174 -17.79 -3.60 -11.07
CA PRO A 174 -18.05 -4.32 -12.32
C PRO A 174 -18.66 -3.41 -13.39
N VAL A 175 -17.85 -2.68 -14.15
CA VAL A 175 -18.35 -1.76 -15.19
C VAL A 175 -18.77 -2.47 -16.47
N GLY A 176 -18.25 -3.67 -16.73
CA GLY A 176 -18.58 -4.47 -17.92
C GLY A 176 -19.88 -5.26 -17.79
N MET A 177 -20.24 -5.62 -16.56
CA MET A 177 -21.47 -6.33 -16.21
C MET A 177 -22.06 -5.71 -14.92
N PRO A 178 -22.68 -4.52 -14.99
CA PRO A 178 -23.18 -3.81 -13.80
C PRO A 178 -24.13 -4.64 -12.93
N GLU A 179 -24.89 -5.56 -13.52
CA GLU A 179 -25.78 -6.50 -12.83
C GLU A 179 -25.06 -7.55 -11.98
N ALA A 180 -23.74 -7.73 -12.17
CA ALA A 180 -22.92 -8.60 -11.33
C ALA A 180 -22.78 -8.09 -9.89
N PHE A 181 -23.24 -6.88 -9.60
CA PHE A 181 -23.40 -6.34 -8.25
C PHE A 181 -24.60 -5.39 -8.17
N THR A 182 -25.51 -5.65 -7.24
CA THR A 182 -26.59 -4.72 -6.88
C THR A 182 -26.73 -4.67 -5.36
N ILE A 183 -27.01 -3.48 -4.82
CA ILE A 183 -27.25 -3.28 -3.40
C ILE A 183 -28.62 -2.65 -3.13
N GLY A 184 -29.22 -3.03 -2.00
CA GLY A 184 -30.47 -2.48 -1.52
C GLY A 184 -31.71 -2.96 -2.28
N ARG A 185 -32.88 -2.57 -1.79
CA ARG A 185 -34.19 -2.91 -2.35
C ARG A 185 -34.41 -2.29 -3.73
N HIS A 186 -33.73 -1.19 -4.01
CA HIS A 186 -33.77 -0.50 -5.29
C HIS A 186 -32.73 -1.01 -6.30
N ALA A 187 -31.95 -2.04 -5.94
CA ALA A 187 -30.95 -2.68 -6.79
C ALA A 187 -29.98 -1.68 -7.46
N LYS A 188 -29.44 -0.74 -6.68
CA LYS A 188 -28.43 0.22 -7.17
C LYS A 188 -27.19 -0.57 -7.60
N THR A 189 -26.69 -0.32 -8.81
CA THR A 189 -25.45 -0.94 -9.29
C THR A 189 -24.24 -0.38 -8.54
N GLY A 190 -23.11 -1.11 -8.53
CA GLY A 190 -21.90 -0.64 -7.85
C GLY A 190 -21.37 0.68 -8.41
N VAL A 191 -21.54 0.91 -9.73
CA VAL A 191 -21.15 2.16 -10.40
C VAL A 191 -21.99 3.34 -9.90
N GLU A 192 -23.32 3.17 -9.83
CA GLU A 192 -24.23 4.20 -9.34
C GLU A 192 -23.97 4.51 -7.87
N HIS A 193 -23.80 3.46 -7.05
CA HIS A 193 -23.57 3.58 -5.62
C HIS A 193 -22.27 4.35 -5.31
N VAL A 194 -21.15 3.94 -5.92
CA VAL A 194 -19.86 4.60 -5.71
C VAL A 194 -19.87 6.05 -6.22
N LYS A 195 -20.47 6.33 -7.39
CA LYS A 195 -20.51 7.69 -7.94
C LYS A 195 -21.32 8.64 -7.07
N HIS A 196 -22.50 8.20 -6.62
CA HIS A 196 -23.36 9.01 -5.77
C HIS A 196 -22.66 9.37 -4.46
N LEU A 197 -22.08 8.40 -3.77
CA LEU A 197 -21.38 8.66 -2.51
C LEU A 197 -20.10 9.48 -2.74
N ALA A 198 -19.36 9.22 -3.82
CA ALA A 198 -18.16 9.98 -4.12
C ALA A 198 -18.47 11.47 -4.33
N GLU A 199 -19.57 11.81 -5.00
CA GLU A 199 -20.02 13.19 -5.24
C GLU A 199 -20.18 14.01 -3.96
N HIS A 200 -20.66 13.38 -2.88
CA HIS A 200 -20.90 14.01 -1.58
C HIS A 200 -19.75 13.84 -0.59
N SER A 201 -18.71 13.07 -0.92
CA SER A 201 -17.54 12.87 -0.06
C SER A 201 -16.55 14.04 -0.09
N ALA A 202 -15.77 14.20 0.97
CA ALA A 202 -14.58 15.07 1.00
C ALA A 202 -13.43 14.45 0.20
N ALA A 203 -13.24 13.13 0.34
CA ALA A 203 -12.27 12.33 -0.40
C ALA A 203 -12.70 10.85 -0.42
N VAL A 204 -12.17 10.11 -1.39
CA VAL A 204 -12.42 8.66 -1.54
C VAL A 204 -11.14 7.88 -1.22
N ILE A 205 -11.26 6.90 -0.33
CA ILE A 205 -10.19 6.00 0.09
C ILE A 205 -10.50 4.61 -0.46
N ALA A 206 -9.76 4.19 -1.49
CA ALA A 206 -9.87 2.86 -2.05
C ALA A 206 -9.01 1.89 -1.22
N VAL A 207 -9.64 0.89 -0.59
CA VAL A 207 -8.97 -0.05 0.31
C VAL A 207 -8.85 -1.42 -0.33
N GLY A 208 -7.62 -1.92 -0.36
CA GLY A 208 -7.28 -3.22 -0.93
C GLY A 208 -7.07 -3.18 -2.44
N SER A 209 -6.43 -4.22 -2.95
CA SER A 209 -6.08 -4.35 -4.38
C SER A 209 -7.32 -4.32 -5.29
N CYS A 210 -8.46 -4.86 -4.82
CA CYS A 210 -9.73 -4.82 -5.53
C CYS A 210 -10.22 -3.38 -5.79
N ALA A 211 -10.28 -2.54 -4.76
CA ALA A 211 -10.75 -1.17 -4.92
C ALA A 211 -9.70 -0.28 -5.62
N CYS A 212 -8.41 -0.53 -5.41
CA CYS A 212 -7.35 0.27 -6.01
C CYS A 212 -7.20 -0.01 -7.52
N PHE A 213 -7.19 -1.28 -7.91
CA PHE A 213 -6.74 -1.73 -9.24
C PHE A 213 -7.63 -2.82 -9.86
N GLY A 214 -8.78 -3.14 -9.29
CA GLY A 214 -9.68 -4.19 -9.76
C GLY A 214 -9.45 -5.57 -9.12
N GLY A 215 -8.24 -5.87 -8.64
CA GLY A 215 -7.94 -7.06 -7.83
C GLY A 215 -8.25 -8.40 -8.52
N VAL A 216 -8.68 -9.40 -7.75
CA VAL A 216 -8.92 -10.76 -8.30
C VAL A 216 -10.08 -10.80 -9.31
N PRO A 217 -11.19 -10.05 -9.16
CA PRO A 217 -12.23 -10.02 -10.19
C PRO A 217 -11.76 -9.46 -11.53
N ALA A 218 -10.73 -8.59 -11.51
CA ALA A 218 -10.15 -8.01 -12.72
C ALA A 218 -9.03 -8.85 -13.36
N ALA A 219 -8.58 -9.93 -12.71
CA ALA A 219 -7.61 -10.85 -13.27
C ALA A 219 -8.15 -11.50 -14.55
N TYR A 220 -7.29 -11.90 -15.48
CA TYR A 220 -7.68 -12.53 -16.73
C TYR A 220 -8.62 -13.73 -16.48
N PRO A 221 -9.79 -13.84 -17.17
CA PRO A 221 -10.24 -13.03 -18.31
C PRO A 221 -11.13 -11.82 -17.98
N ASN A 222 -11.26 -11.40 -16.72
CA ASN A 222 -12.09 -10.29 -16.24
C ASN A 222 -13.57 -10.36 -16.73
N PRO A 223 -14.34 -11.37 -16.29
CA PRO A 223 -15.67 -11.64 -16.83
C PRO A 223 -16.71 -10.55 -16.51
N THR A 224 -16.51 -9.78 -15.44
CA THR A 224 -17.44 -8.71 -15.02
C THR A 224 -17.01 -7.32 -15.50
N GLY A 225 -15.86 -7.22 -16.18
CA GLY A 225 -15.21 -5.94 -16.46
C GLY A 225 -14.97 -5.14 -15.18
N ALA A 226 -14.50 -5.79 -14.12
CA ALA A 226 -14.14 -5.18 -12.86
C ALA A 226 -12.98 -4.19 -13.04
N VAL A 227 -13.10 -3.03 -12.39
CA VAL A 227 -12.10 -1.95 -12.37
C VAL A 227 -11.94 -1.38 -10.96
N GLY A 228 -10.92 -0.54 -10.75
CA GLY A 228 -10.72 0.19 -9.49
C GLY A 228 -11.54 1.48 -9.40
N VAL A 229 -11.54 2.10 -8.22
CA VAL A 229 -12.23 3.37 -7.93
C VAL A 229 -11.76 4.50 -8.85
N MET A 230 -10.46 4.56 -9.14
CA MET A 230 -9.87 5.57 -10.01
C MET A 230 -10.40 5.53 -11.45
N ASP A 231 -10.94 4.40 -11.90
CA ASP A 231 -11.52 4.27 -13.23
C ASP A 231 -12.95 4.81 -13.31
N VAL A 232 -13.63 4.93 -12.16
CA VAL A 232 -15.05 5.28 -12.05
C VAL A 232 -15.27 6.70 -11.50
N VAL A 233 -14.51 7.10 -10.48
CA VAL A 233 -14.67 8.38 -9.78
C VAL A 233 -13.83 9.48 -10.45
N ARG A 234 -14.41 10.67 -10.62
CA ARG A 234 -13.74 11.85 -11.20
C ARG A 234 -14.03 13.08 -10.35
N GLY A 235 -13.12 14.05 -10.35
CA GLY A 235 -13.32 15.34 -9.67
C GLY A 235 -13.24 15.31 -8.14
N LYS A 236 -12.88 14.17 -7.55
CA LYS A 236 -12.68 14.00 -6.10
C LYS A 236 -11.26 13.55 -5.80
N PRO A 237 -10.66 13.99 -4.67
CA PRO A 237 -9.40 13.44 -4.22
C PRO A 237 -9.52 11.93 -3.93
N ILE A 238 -8.55 11.14 -4.39
CA ILE A 238 -8.52 9.68 -4.21
C ILE A 238 -7.21 9.26 -3.55
N VAL A 239 -7.29 8.37 -2.56
CA VAL A 239 -6.15 7.66 -1.96
C VAL A 239 -6.30 6.17 -2.18
N ASN A 240 -5.26 5.52 -2.69
CA ASN A 240 -5.20 4.07 -2.82
C ASN A 240 -4.39 3.45 -1.68
N ILE A 241 -4.98 2.52 -0.95
CA ILE A 241 -4.31 1.70 0.07
C ILE A 241 -4.30 0.24 -0.41
N PRO A 242 -3.43 -0.13 -1.38
CA PRO A 242 -3.45 -1.46 -1.96
C PRO A 242 -2.77 -2.49 -1.07
N ALA A 243 -3.31 -3.71 -1.10
CA ALA A 243 -2.75 -5.01 -0.73
C ALA A 243 -3.92 -6.01 -0.67
N CYS A 244 -3.66 -7.27 -0.33
CA CYS A 244 -4.70 -8.31 -0.25
C CYS A 244 -4.52 -9.15 1.02
N PRO A 245 -4.91 -8.63 2.21
CA PRO A 245 -5.57 -7.34 2.45
C PRO A 245 -4.63 -6.17 2.77
N ALA A 246 -5.18 -4.95 2.75
CA ALA A 246 -4.55 -3.75 3.27
C ALA A 246 -4.14 -3.91 4.74
N ASN A 247 -3.01 -3.31 5.12
CA ASN A 247 -2.59 -3.31 6.51
C ASN A 247 -3.42 -2.28 7.32
N PRO A 248 -4.01 -2.65 8.47
CA PRO A 248 -4.84 -1.75 9.26
C PRO A 248 -4.10 -0.47 9.69
N ALA A 249 -2.79 -0.55 9.97
CA ALA A 249 -2.00 0.62 10.35
C ALA A 249 -1.97 1.68 9.24
N ASN A 250 -1.96 1.26 7.97
CA ASN A 250 -1.97 2.18 6.83
C ASN A 250 -3.33 2.86 6.66
N ILE A 251 -4.43 2.14 6.94
CA ILE A 251 -5.80 2.67 6.93
C ILE A 251 -5.93 3.75 8.00
N THR A 252 -5.58 3.43 9.25
CA THR A 252 -5.62 4.35 10.38
C THR A 252 -4.67 5.54 10.18
N GLY A 253 -3.48 5.31 9.62
CA GLY A 253 -2.52 6.36 9.31
C GLY A 253 -3.06 7.42 8.34
N VAL A 254 -3.82 7.03 7.33
CA VAL A 254 -4.47 7.99 6.41
C VAL A 254 -5.49 8.85 7.14
N VAL A 255 -6.31 8.26 8.02
CA VAL A 255 -7.30 9.00 8.81
C VAL A 255 -6.63 9.99 9.76
N ILE A 256 -5.63 9.54 10.51
CA ILE A 256 -4.87 10.39 11.46
C ILE A 256 -4.17 11.52 10.71
N HIS A 257 -3.55 11.24 9.56
CA HIS A 257 -2.94 12.29 8.73
C HIS A 257 -3.96 13.35 8.32
N TYR A 258 -5.14 12.94 7.88
CA TYR A 258 -6.21 13.85 7.47
C TYR A 258 -6.72 14.70 8.64
N ILE A 259 -6.81 14.13 9.84
CA ILE A 259 -7.21 14.86 11.06
C ILE A 259 -6.17 15.90 11.44
N LEU A 260 -4.90 15.51 11.46
CA LEU A 260 -3.77 16.38 11.81
C LEU A 260 -3.67 17.57 10.84
N SER A 261 -3.67 17.29 9.55
CA SER A 261 -3.29 18.28 8.53
C SER A 261 -4.48 18.96 7.83
N GLY A 262 -5.68 18.35 7.89
CA GLY A 262 -6.82 18.71 7.04
C GLY A 262 -6.64 18.31 5.57
N GLU A 263 -5.57 17.58 5.24
CA GLU A 263 -5.15 17.25 3.88
C GLU A 263 -4.86 15.75 3.75
N LEU A 264 -4.99 15.22 2.54
CA LEU A 264 -4.54 13.86 2.24
C LEU A 264 -3.00 13.77 2.30
N PRO A 265 -2.44 12.61 2.65
CA PRO A 265 -1.00 12.41 2.68
C PRO A 265 -0.37 12.61 1.30
N GLU A 266 0.94 12.85 1.27
CA GLU A 266 1.67 12.87 0.02
C GLU A 266 1.54 11.52 -0.70
N LEU A 267 1.09 11.55 -1.95
CA LEU A 267 0.81 10.36 -2.74
C LEU A 267 1.83 10.17 -3.87
N ASP A 268 2.11 8.91 -4.21
CA ASP A 268 2.91 8.56 -5.38
C ASP A 268 2.13 8.70 -6.71
N SER A 269 2.68 8.13 -7.77
CA SER A 269 2.08 8.13 -9.11
C SER A 269 0.82 7.26 -9.21
N LEU A 270 0.68 6.26 -8.35
CA LEU A 270 -0.49 5.38 -8.25
C LEU A 270 -1.46 5.81 -7.15
N LEU A 271 -1.35 7.07 -6.69
CA LEU A 271 -2.14 7.64 -5.61
C LEU A 271 -2.01 6.91 -4.26
N ARG A 272 -0.88 6.24 -4.03
CA ARG A 272 -0.61 5.51 -2.78
C ARG A 272 0.09 6.41 -1.76
N PRO A 273 -0.27 6.39 -0.47
CA PRO A 273 0.44 7.15 0.55
C PRO A 273 1.93 6.81 0.59
N LYS A 274 2.79 7.79 0.34
CA LYS A 274 4.24 7.54 0.31
C LYS A 274 4.79 7.01 1.64
N PHE A 275 4.11 7.27 2.76
CA PHE A 275 4.57 6.80 4.06
C PHE A 275 4.48 5.27 4.20
N ALA A 276 3.54 4.66 3.46
CA ALA A 276 3.35 3.21 3.42
C ALA A 276 3.96 2.56 2.17
N PHE A 277 3.99 3.29 1.05
CA PHE A 277 4.33 2.74 -0.27
C PHE A 277 5.55 3.42 -0.92
N GLY A 278 6.32 4.20 -0.15
CA GLY A 278 7.51 4.92 -0.66
C GLY A 278 8.72 4.03 -0.92
N TYR A 279 8.76 2.84 -0.33
CA TYR A 279 9.86 1.89 -0.46
C TYR A 279 9.38 0.54 -0.98
N ARG A 280 10.28 -0.20 -1.64
CA ARG A 280 10.01 -1.59 -1.99
C ARG A 280 10.21 -2.47 -0.77
N ILE A 281 9.48 -3.58 -0.73
CA ILE A 281 9.65 -4.63 0.29
C ILE A 281 11.13 -5.06 0.39
N HIS A 282 11.80 -5.21 -0.76
CA HIS A 282 13.18 -5.66 -0.81
C HIS A 282 14.21 -4.67 -0.24
N ASP A 283 13.88 -3.37 -0.20
CA ASP A 283 14.78 -2.34 0.32
C ASP A 283 14.88 -2.39 1.85
N ASN A 284 13.89 -2.97 2.52
CA ASN A 284 13.80 -3.06 3.99
C ASN A 284 13.61 -4.50 4.48
N CYS A 285 13.99 -5.51 3.69
CA CYS A 285 13.79 -6.92 4.02
C CYS A 285 14.91 -7.43 4.95
N GLU A 286 14.57 -8.12 6.05
CA GLU A 286 15.59 -8.71 6.94
C GLU A 286 16.49 -9.76 6.28
N ARG A 287 16.03 -10.39 5.19
CA ARG A 287 16.81 -11.38 4.42
C ARG A 287 17.69 -10.75 3.34
N ARG A 288 17.83 -9.41 3.31
CA ARG A 288 18.57 -8.71 2.26
C ARG A 288 20.06 -9.04 2.23
N ALA A 289 20.68 -9.22 3.40
CA ALA A 289 22.08 -9.63 3.46
C ALA A 289 22.33 -10.99 2.77
N HIS A 290 21.43 -11.96 2.93
CA HIS A 290 21.51 -13.25 2.23
C HIS A 290 21.36 -13.09 0.71
N PHE A 291 20.47 -12.19 0.26
CA PHE A 291 20.36 -11.87 -1.17
C PHE A 291 21.68 -11.32 -1.73
N ASP A 292 22.29 -10.36 -1.04
CA ASP A 292 23.54 -9.73 -1.47
C ASP A 292 24.73 -10.71 -1.41
N ALA A 293 24.68 -11.70 -0.51
CA ALA A 293 25.68 -12.78 -0.37
C ALA A 293 25.48 -13.95 -1.36
N GLY A 294 24.38 -13.99 -2.12
CA GLY A 294 24.06 -15.11 -3.01
C GLY A 294 23.54 -16.35 -2.29
N GLU A 295 23.06 -16.20 -1.05
CA GLU A 295 22.51 -17.25 -0.21
C GLU A 295 21.00 -17.35 -0.41
N PHE A 296 20.58 -18.39 -1.13
CA PHE A 296 19.19 -18.58 -1.53
C PHE A 296 18.60 -19.88 -1.00
N VAL A 297 17.30 -19.85 -0.76
CA VAL A 297 16.49 -21.06 -0.72
C VAL A 297 16.28 -21.50 -2.17
N GLU A 298 16.53 -22.78 -2.44
CA GLU A 298 16.34 -23.38 -3.78
C GLU A 298 15.19 -24.39 -3.78
N GLU A 299 14.94 -25.03 -2.63
CA GLU A 299 13.83 -25.95 -2.45
C GLU A 299 13.15 -25.75 -1.08
N TRP A 300 11.84 -26.02 -1.01
CA TRP A 300 11.10 -25.88 0.24
C TRP A 300 11.61 -26.89 1.29
N GLY A 301 12.14 -26.38 2.40
CA GLY A 301 12.65 -27.19 3.50
C GLY A 301 14.14 -27.56 3.39
N ASP A 302 14.86 -27.03 2.40
CA ASP A 302 16.32 -27.16 2.31
C ASP A 302 17.05 -26.46 3.47
N GLU A 303 18.38 -26.58 3.50
CA GLU A 303 19.20 -25.91 4.52
C GLU A 303 19.07 -24.39 4.46
N GLY A 304 18.89 -23.80 3.27
CA GLY A 304 18.64 -22.37 3.13
C GLY A 304 17.34 -21.94 3.81
N ALA A 305 16.27 -22.72 3.65
CA ALA A 305 14.96 -22.46 4.26
C ALA A 305 15.05 -22.53 5.79
N LYS A 306 15.76 -23.53 6.33
CA LYS A 306 16.01 -23.68 7.78
C LYS A 306 16.85 -22.54 8.35
N ASN A 307 17.73 -21.94 7.55
CA ASN A 307 18.61 -20.84 7.93
C ASN A 307 18.11 -19.45 7.48
N ASN A 308 16.84 -19.33 7.08
CA ASN A 308 16.21 -18.06 6.66
C ASN A 308 16.91 -17.32 5.50
N PHE A 309 17.49 -18.07 4.56
CA PHE A 309 18.10 -17.53 3.35
C PHE A 309 17.07 -16.84 2.44
N CYS A 310 17.56 -16.12 1.43
CA CYS A 310 16.73 -15.31 0.56
C CYS A 310 15.79 -16.17 -0.30
N LEU A 311 14.53 -15.74 -0.42
CA LEU A 311 13.47 -16.41 -1.17
C LEU A 311 13.39 -15.98 -2.64
N TYR A 312 14.40 -15.26 -3.16
CA TYR A 312 14.39 -14.76 -4.54
C TYR A 312 14.24 -15.87 -5.57
N LYS A 313 15.02 -16.95 -5.43
CA LYS A 313 14.93 -18.13 -6.30
C LYS A 313 13.62 -18.91 -6.13
N MET A 314 12.96 -18.76 -4.99
CA MET A 314 11.61 -19.30 -4.75
C MET A 314 10.49 -18.41 -5.31
N GLY A 315 10.82 -17.38 -6.09
CA GLY A 315 9.84 -16.52 -6.75
C GLY A 315 9.39 -15.30 -5.94
N CYS A 316 10.15 -14.87 -4.94
CA CYS A 316 9.79 -13.65 -4.18
C CYS A 316 9.76 -12.39 -5.09
N LYS A 317 8.61 -11.70 -5.11
CA LYS A 317 8.35 -10.46 -5.87
C LYS A 317 8.62 -9.18 -5.08
N GLY A 318 9.22 -9.30 -3.89
CA GLY A 318 9.60 -8.18 -3.04
C GLY A 318 10.42 -7.07 -3.76
N PRO A 319 11.33 -7.39 -4.71
CA PRO A 319 12.07 -6.39 -5.47
C PRO A 319 11.22 -5.49 -6.38
N PHE A 320 9.97 -5.86 -6.63
CA PHE A 320 9.04 -5.17 -7.54
C PHE A 320 7.81 -4.60 -6.82
N THR A 321 7.74 -4.79 -5.50
CA THR A 321 6.53 -4.53 -4.71
C THR A 321 6.78 -3.41 -3.71
N PHE A 322 6.01 -2.35 -3.80
CA PHE A 322 5.99 -1.26 -2.83
C PHE A 322 4.96 -1.56 -1.75
N ASN A 323 5.44 -1.64 -0.50
CA ASN A 323 4.64 -1.79 0.71
C ASN A 323 5.57 -1.70 1.93
N ASN A 324 5.01 -1.51 3.12
CA ASN A 324 5.76 -1.44 4.38
C ASN A 324 5.69 -2.74 5.20
N CYS A 325 5.27 -3.87 4.63
CA CYS A 325 5.12 -5.15 5.35
C CYS A 325 6.37 -5.59 6.12
N SER A 326 7.58 -5.30 5.61
CA SER A 326 8.82 -5.68 6.29
C SER A 326 9.15 -4.79 7.50
N ILE A 327 8.54 -3.60 7.56
CA ILE A 327 8.72 -2.62 8.64
C ILE A 327 7.64 -2.82 9.70
N ILE A 328 6.36 -2.70 9.29
CA ILE A 328 5.23 -2.72 10.23
C ILE A 328 4.69 -4.12 10.50
N ARG A 329 4.95 -5.07 9.59
CA ARG A 329 4.46 -6.47 9.66
C ARG A 329 2.93 -6.53 9.79
N TYR A 330 2.37 -7.71 10.05
CA TYR A 330 0.94 -7.94 10.24
C TYR A 330 0.70 -8.52 11.64
N ASN A 331 -0.53 -8.33 12.14
CA ASN A 331 -1.01 -8.86 13.41
C ASN A 331 -0.11 -8.43 14.58
N GLU A 332 -0.23 -7.17 15.03
CA GLU A 332 0.59 -6.64 16.14
C GLU A 332 2.10 -6.64 15.88
N GLY A 333 2.48 -6.54 14.61
CA GLY A 333 3.87 -6.64 14.24
C GLY A 333 4.45 -8.06 14.35
N THR A 334 3.61 -9.08 14.58
CA THR A 334 4.04 -10.47 14.84
C THR A 334 4.85 -11.02 13.67
N ASN A 335 4.30 -10.99 12.46
CA ASN A 335 5.00 -11.56 11.31
C ASN A 335 4.46 -11.02 9.97
N TRP A 336 5.05 -11.47 8.87
CA TRP A 336 4.72 -11.08 7.51
C TRP A 336 5.16 -12.20 6.54
N PRO A 337 4.76 -12.19 5.25
CA PRO A 337 4.97 -13.32 4.35
C PRO A 337 6.41 -13.87 4.31
N ILE A 338 7.41 -12.99 4.17
CA ILE A 338 8.82 -13.42 4.10
C ILE A 338 9.33 -13.87 5.46
N GLY A 339 8.84 -13.30 6.55
CA GLY A 339 9.20 -13.73 7.90
C GLY A 339 8.70 -15.14 8.24
N VAL A 340 7.63 -15.63 7.61
CA VAL A 340 7.17 -17.03 7.71
C VAL A 340 7.77 -17.96 6.64
N GLY A 341 8.75 -17.48 5.85
CA GLY A 341 9.43 -18.29 4.83
C GLY A 341 8.74 -18.36 3.47
N ARG A 342 7.74 -17.51 3.20
CA ARG A 342 7.06 -17.43 1.89
C ARG A 342 7.43 -16.15 1.13
N GLY A 343 7.74 -16.29 -0.15
CA GLY A 343 8.05 -15.15 -1.02
C GLY A 343 6.88 -14.17 -1.11
N CYS A 344 7.18 -12.88 -1.24
CA CYS A 344 6.15 -11.87 -1.53
C CYS A 344 5.52 -12.15 -2.90
N ILE A 345 4.20 -12.01 -3.02
CA ILE A 345 3.46 -12.22 -4.28
C ILE A 345 3.15 -10.92 -5.04
N GLY A 346 3.54 -9.76 -4.48
CA GLY A 346 3.27 -8.45 -5.07
C GLY A 346 1.83 -7.94 -4.94
N CYS A 347 1.11 -8.33 -3.88
CA CYS A 347 -0.33 -8.05 -3.75
C CYS A 347 -0.72 -6.56 -3.70
N SER A 348 0.23 -5.65 -3.49
CA SER A 348 0.00 -4.19 -3.51
C SER A 348 0.31 -3.52 -4.85
N GLU A 349 0.66 -4.29 -5.88
CA GLU A 349 0.94 -3.79 -7.22
C GLU A 349 -0.24 -4.01 -8.19
N PRO A 350 -0.39 -3.16 -9.23
CA PRO A 350 -1.41 -3.33 -10.26
C PRO A 350 -1.26 -4.65 -11.04
N ASP A 351 -2.39 -5.32 -11.28
CA ASP A 351 -2.50 -6.59 -12.02
C ASP A 351 -1.59 -7.72 -11.50
N PHE A 352 -1.28 -7.70 -10.19
CA PHE A 352 -0.33 -8.67 -9.63
C PHE A 352 -0.79 -10.13 -9.81
N TRP A 353 -2.10 -10.40 -9.91
CA TRP A 353 -2.61 -11.76 -10.15
C TRP A 353 -2.07 -12.37 -11.44
N ASP A 354 -2.03 -11.59 -12.51
CA ASP A 354 -1.56 -12.05 -13.81
C ASP A 354 -0.04 -11.85 -13.97
N LYS A 355 0.51 -10.77 -13.38
CA LYS A 355 1.93 -10.41 -13.52
C LYS A 355 2.86 -11.14 -12.55
N TYR A 356 2.44 -11.30 -11.30
CA TYR A 356 3.35 -11.56 -10.17
C TYR A 356 2.97 -12.76 -9.31
N ALA A 357 1.69 -13.14 -9.21
CA ALA A 357 1.17 -14.20 -8.35
C ALA A 357 1.49 -15.61 -8.88
N THR A 358 2.74 -15.83 -9.26
CA THR A 358 3.31 -17.11 -9.63
C THR A 358 4.45 -17.45 -8.68
N GLU A 359 4.58 -18.71 -8.29
CA GLU A 359 5.71 -19.22 -7.50
C GLU A 359 6.94 -19.53 -8.38
N ARG A 360 6.98 -19.01 -9.62
CA ARG A 360 8.10 -19.24 -10.52
C ARG A 360 9.32 -18.45 -10.05
N PRO A 361 10.53 -19.05 -10.09
CA PRO A 361 11.78 -18.31 -9.95
C PRO A 361 11.80 -17.14 -10.93
N LEU A 362 12.34 -15.99 -10.51
CA LEU A 362 12.32 -14.80 -11.36
C LEU A 362 13.05 -15.00 -12.70
N ALA A 363 14.14 -15.77 -12.72
CA ALA A 363 14.85 -16.16 -13.94
C ALA A 363 13.97 -16.95 -14.92
N ALA A 364 13.05 -17.77 -14.39
CA ALA A 364 12.09 -18.54 -15.17
C ALA A 364 10.73 -17.83 -15.36
N SER A 365 10.68 -16.53 -15.07
CA SER A 365 9.47 -15.73 -15.20
C SER A 365 9.61 -14.67 -16.28
N ASP A 366 8.48 -14.22 -16.85
CA ASP A 366 8.45 -13.14 -17.83
C ASP A 366 8.61 -11.74 -17.19
N ILE A 367 8.99 -11.68 -15.90
CA ILE A 367 9.10 -10.43 -15.13
C ILE A 367 10.49 -9.82 -15.35
N ARG A 368 10.52 -8.63 -15.95
CA ARG A 368 11.76 -7.92 -16.29
C ARG A 368 12.25 -7.03 -15.14
N PRO A 369 13.55 -7.10 -14.73
CA PRO A 369 14.10 -6.22 -13.71
C PRO A 369 14.05 -4.75 -14.12
N PRO A 370 13.80 -3.80 -13.20
CA PRO A 370 13.86 -2.38 -13.51
C PRO A 370 15.33 -1.93 -13.54
N GLY A 371 15.77 -1.26 -14.61
CA GLY A 371 16.99 -0.44 -14.60
C GLY A 371 18.23 -1.00 -15.29
N LEU A 372 18.18 -2.15 -15.95
CA LEU A 372 19.27 -2.66 -16.80
C LEU A 372 18.76 -2.82 -18.24
N THR A 373 18.91 -1.73 -19.00
CA THR A 373 18.91 -1.64 -20.48
C THR A 373 17.95 -2.53 -21.28
N GLY A 374 16.92 -1.92 -21.88
CA GLY A 374 16.27 -2.42 -23.09
C GLY A 374 15.02 -3.26 -22.85
N VAL A 375 13.95 -2.93 -23.56
CA VAL A 375 12.59 -3.46 -23.41
C VAL A 375 12.45 -4.93 -23.84
N GLU A 376 13.50 -5.76 -23.94
CA GLU A 376 13.32 -7.15 -24.40
C GLU A 376 14.19 -8.25 -23.76
N SER A 377 15.28 -7.96 -23.03
CA SER A 377 16.18 -9.04 -22.56
C SER A 377 15.93 -9.48 -21.11
N THR A 378 15.86 -10.79 -20.88
CA THR A 378 15.84 -11.40 -19.53
C THR A 378 17.23 -11.37 -18.88
N VAL A 379 17.30 -11.58 -17.55
CA VAL A 379 18.57 -11.61 -16.80
C VAL A 379 19.53 -12.67 -17.34
N ASP A 380 19.00 -13.81 -17.79
CA ASP A 380 19.77 -14.93 -18.31
C ASP A 380 20.43 -14.62 -19.67
N GLU A 381 19.76 -13.86 -20.54
CA GLU A 381 20.33 -13.44 -21.84
C GLU A 381 21.50 -12.48 -21.65
N ILE A 382 21.42 -11.57 -20.67
CA ILE A 382 22.51 -10.64 -20.33
C ILE A 382 23.69 -11.42 -19.74
N GLY A 383 23.42 -12.35 -18.82
CA GLY A 383 24.44 -13.22 -18.23
C GLY A 383 25.15 -14.06 -19.29
N LEU A 384 24.40 -14.66 -20.21
CA LEU A 384 24.93 -15.45 -21.31
C LEU A 384 25.76 -14.57 -22.27
N GLY A 385 25.31 -13.35 -22.57
CA GLY A 385 26.04 -12.40 -23.42
C GLY A 385 27.41 -12.01 -22.86
N ILE A 386 27.48 -11.66 -21.57
CA ILE A 386 28.73 -11.31 -20.89
C ILE A 386 29.69 -12.51 -20.83
N LEU A 387 29.17 -13.69 -20.48
CA LEU A 387 29.97 -14.91 -20.38
C LEU A 387 30.56 -15.30 -21.74
N THR A 388 29.73 -15.21 -22.80
CA THR A 388 30.15 -15.48 -24.18
C THR A 388 31.22 -14.50 -24.66
N ALA A 389 31.05 -13.20 -24.40
CA ALA A 389 32.04 -12.18 -24.76
C ALA A 389 33.36 -12.41 -24.02
N THR A 390 33.31 -12.76 -22.74
CA THR A 390 34.50 -13.06 -21.92
C THR A 390 35.23 -14.29 -22.44
N ALA A 391 34.51 -15.37 -22.75
CA ALA A 391 35.08 -16.59 -23.31
C ALA A 391 35.77 -16.33 -24.66
N ILE A 392 35.15 -15.53 -25.55
CA ILE A 392 35.77 -15.11 -26.81
C ILE A 392 37.05 -14.30 -26.54
N GLY A 393 37.01 -13.34 -25.61
CA GLY A 393 38.16 -12.52 -25.25
C GLY A 393 39.34 -13.36 -24.75
N ILE A 394 39.09 -14.33 -23.87
CA ILE A 394 40.10 -15.27 -23.38
C ILE A 394 40.66 -16.13 -24.52
N GLY A 395 39.80 -16.65 -25.40
CA GLY A 395 40.20 -17.45 -26.55
C GLY A 395 41.09 -16.67 -27.53
N VAL A 396 40.70 -15.44 -27.87
CA VAL A 396 41.49 -14.54 -28.73
C VAL A 396 42.84 -14.22 -28.10
N HIS A 397 42.87 -13.89 -26.81
CA HIS A 397 44.11 -13.61 -26.09
C HIS A 397 45.05 -14.83 -26.07
N ALA A 398 44.52 -16.03 -25.80
CA ALA A 398 45.30 -17.27 -25.81
C ALA A 398 45.90 -17.57 -27.19
N VAL A 399 45.12 -17.40 -28.27
CA VAL A 399 45.61 -17.60 -29.65
C VAL A 399 46.65 -16.55 -30.02
N ALA A 400 46.43 -15.29 -29.69
CA ALA A 400 47.38 -14.21 -29.94
C ALA A 400 48.72 -14.44 -29.22
N SER A 401 48.68 -14.88 -27.96
CA SER A 401 49.88 -15.21 -27.18
C SER A 401 50.67 -16.39 -27.75
N LEU A 402 49.98 -17.43 -28.27
CA LEU A 402 50.65 -18.56 -28.95
C LEU A 402 51.30 -18.17 -30.29
N VAL A 403 50.69 -17.23 -31.04
CA VAL A 403 51.25 -16.71 -32.29
C VAL A 403 52.42 -15.77 -32.02
N ALA A 404 52.35 -14.95 -30.97
CA ALA A 404 53.44 -14.07 -30.54
C ALA A 404 54.65 -14.88 -30.04
N GLY A 405 54.44 -15.91 -29.20
CA GLY A 405 55.52 -16.78 -28.72
C GLY A 405 56.23 -17.57 -29.82
N LYS A 406 55.50 -18.00 -30.87
CA LYS A 406 56.12 -18.61 -32.07
C LYS A 406 56.95 -17.63 -32.89
N LYS A 407 56.65 -16.33 -32.81
CA LYS A 407 57.38 -15.28 -33.54
C LYS A 407 58.72 -14.97 -32.86
N GLU A 408 58.75 -14.98 -31.52
CA GLU A 408 59.99 -14.86 -30.74
C GLU A 408 60.91 -16.08 -30.92
N GLU A 409 60.39 -17.31 -30.90
CA GLU A 409 61.19 -18.52 -31.19
C GLU A 409 61.77 -18.58 -32.61
N SER A 410 61.17 -17.87 -33.57
CA SER A 410 61.68 -17.77 -34.95
C SER A 410 62.76 -16.70 -35.12
N GLN A 411 62.84 -15.71 -34.21
CA GLN A 411 63.90 -14.68 -34.23
C GLN A 411 65.17 -15.13 -33.48
N ASP A 412 65.06 -16.04 -32.51
CA ASP A 412 66.23 -16.60 -31.80
C ASP A 412 66.97 -17.72 -32.57
N LYS A 413 66.53 -18.07 -33.79
CA LYS A 413 67.18 -19.07 -34.67
C LYS A 413 67.97 -18.48 -35.85
N GLU A 414 68.14 -17.16 -35.91
CA GLU A 414 68.92 -16.44 -36.95
C GLU A 414 70.17 -15.70 -36.41
N VAL A 415 70.83 -16.22 -35.37
CA VAL A 415 72.16 -15.74 -34.94
C VAL A 415 73.21 -16.85 -35.02
#